data_AF-A0A7L3UPC6-F1
#
_entry.id   AF-A0A7L3UPC6-F1
#
_cell.length_a   1.000
_cell.length_b   1.000
_cell.length_c   1.000
_cell.angle_alpha   90.00
_cell.angle_beta   90.00
_cell.angle_gamma   90.00
#
_symmetry.space_group_name_H-M   'P 1'
#
loop_
_entity.id
_entity.type
_entity.pdbx_description
1 polymer ?
#
loop_
_entity_poly.entity_id
_entity_poly.type
_entity_poly.pdbx_seq_one_letter_code
_entity_poly.pdbx_strand_id
1 'polypeptide(L)' 'PMVEDLVDELLCICQKLSGNSFMPRLETAFGVGSAFESWSLSEHHAVYHMLTPLKPPRGHTFHLELGT' A
#
# COMPACT_ATOMS: atom_id res chain seq x y z
N PRO A 1 -11.20 1.23 10.18
CA PRO A 1 -12.33 1.83 9.41
C PRO A 1 -12.55 1.01 8.13
N MET A 2 -13.75 1.01 7.55
CA MET A 2 -14.12 0.12 6.42
C MET A 2 -13.11 0.11 5.25
N VAL A 3 -12.46 1.24 4.98
CA VAL A 3 -11.44 1.37 3.91
C VAL A 3 -10.16 0.60 4.24
N GLU A 4 -9.69 0.66 5.48
CA GLU A 4 -8.49 -0.07 5.91
C GLU A 4 -8.72 -1.59 5.82
N ASP A 5 -9.86 -2.06 6.31
CA ASP A 5 -10.24 -3.48 6.27
C ASP A 5 -10.32 -3.98 4.81
N LEU A 6 -10.92 -3.18 3.92
CA LEU A 6 -11.01 -3.48 2.49
C LEU A 6 -9.62 -3.58 1.84
N VAL A 7 -8.73 -2.64 2.15
CA VAL A 7 -7.37 -2.64 1.59
C VAL A 7 -6.57 -3.82 2.13
N ASP A 8 -6.70 -4.17 3.41
CA ASP A 8 -6.04 -5.34 4.00
C ASP A 8 -6.50 -6.65 3.34
N GLU A 9 -7.80 -6.82 3.09
CA GLU A 9 -8.33 -7.97 2.35
C GLU A 9 -7.77 -8.05 0.92
N LEU A 10 -7.74 -6.92 0.21
CA LEU A 10 -7.19 -6.85 -1.14
C LEU A 10 -5.70 -7.21 -1.16
N LEU A 11 -4.90 -6.66 -0.24
CA LEU A 11 -3.48 -6.97 -0.12
C LEU A 11 -3.26 -8.46 0.18
N CYS A 12 -4.08 -9.05 1.04
CA CYS A 12 -4.05 -10.48 1.33
C CYS A 12 -4.27 -11.34 0.06
N ILE A 13 -5.23 -10.97 -0.79
CA ILE A 13 -5.48 -11.63 -2.07
C ILE A 13 -4.27 -11.45 -3.00
N CYS A 14 -3.77 -10.23 -3.16
CA CYS A 14 -2.62 -9.95 -4.01
C CYS A 14 -1.37 -10.73 -3.58
N GLN A 15 -1.09 -10.84 -2.27
CA GLN A 15 0.03 -11.63 -1.74
C GLN A 15 -0.10 -13.12 -2.05
N LYS A 16 -1.32 -13.68 -1.96
CA LYS A 16 -1.56 -15.09 -2.31
C LYS A 16 -1.33 -15.35 -3.79
N LEU A 17 -1.77 -14.43 -4.65
CA LEU A 17 -1.57 -14.53 -6.10
C LEU A 17 -0.11 -14.33 -6.51
N SER A 18 0.68 -13.57 -5.73
CA SER A 18 2.08 -13.27 -6.03
C SER A 18 3.10 -14.18 -5.34
N GLY A 19 2.69 -15.07 -4.45
CA GLY A 19 3.58 -15.81 -3.54
C GLY A 19 4.70 -16.64 -4.19
N ASN A 20 4.56 -17.03 -5.46
CA ASN A 20 5.56 -17.81 -6.21
C ASN A 20 6.17 -17.08 -7.41
N SER A 21 5.90 -15.78 -7.58
CA SER A 21 6.44 -14.98 -8.67
C SER A 21 7.59 -14.08 -8.20
N PHE A 22 8.30 -13.46 -9.15
CA PHE A 22 9.31 -12.42 -8.87
C PHE A 22 8.67 -11.05 -8.60
N MET A 23 7.46 -11.04 -8.04
CA MET A 23 6.76 -9.80 -7.68
C MET A 23 7.22 -9.29 -6.32
N PRO A 24 7.25 -7.96 -6.12
CA PRO A 24 7.46 -7.38 -4.81
C PRO A 24 6.45 -7.92 -3.79
N ARG A 25 6.92 -8.16 -2.58
CA ARG A 25 6.06 -8.55 -1.46
C ARG A 25 5.40 -7.30 -0.90
N LEU A 26 4.07 -7.29 -0.87
CA LEU A 26 3.28 -6.21 -0.28
C LEU A 26 3.34 -6.32 1.25
N GLU A 27 3.48 -5.21 1.95
CA GLU A 27 3.35 -5.13 3.41
C GLU A 27 2.04 -4.44 3.82
N THR A 28 1.76 -4.41 5.13
CA THR A 28 0.59 -3.72 5.69
C THR A 28 0.52 -2.28 5.20
N ALA A 29 -0.65 -1.89 4.68
CA ALA A 29 -0.85 -0.53 4.22
C ALA A 29 -1.09 0.43 5.39
N PHE A 30 -0.82 1.71 5.14
CA PHE A 30 -1.13 2.78 6.07
C PHE A 30 -1.82 3.93 5.34
N GLY A 31 -2.75 4.58 6.04
CA GLY A 31 -3.46 5.76 5.55
C GLY A 31 -2.57 7.00 5.52
N VAL A 32 -2.71 7.80 4.48
CA VAL A 32 -2.04 9.11 4.33
C VAL A 32 -3.00 10.16 3.76
N GLY A 33 -2.70 11.42 4.03
CA GLY A 33 -3.45 12.56 3.51
C GLY A 33 -4.64 12.96 4.35
N SER A 34 -5.34 14.00 3.89
CA SER A 34 -6.32 14.75 4.69
C SER A 34 -7.51 13.92 5.17
N ALA A 35 -7.84 12.81 4.52
CA ALA A 35 -8.91 11.90 4.95
C ALA A 35 -8.58 11.15 6.26
N PHE A 36 -7.29 11.02 6.60
CA PHE A 36 -6.81 10.40 7.84
C PHE A 36 -6.33 11.44 8.87
N GLU A 37 -6.27 12.72 8.48
CA GLU A 37 -5.86 13.83 9.32
C GLU A 37 -7.08 14.66 9.74
N SER A 38 -7.07 15.21 10.95
CA SER A 38 -8.20 15.97 11.53
C SER A 38 -8.50 17.31 10.81
N TRP A 39 -7.86 17.59 9.68
CA TRP A 39 -7.92 18.86 8.96
C TRP A 39 -8.74 18.81 7.66
N SER A 40 -9.39 17.68 7.33
CA SER A 40 -10.26 17.62 6.15
C SER A 40 -11.55 18.41 6.35
N LEU A 41 -11.73 19.45 5.53
CA LEU A 41 -12.89 20.37 5.59
C LEU A 41 -14.15 19.82 4.91
N SER A 42 -14.11 18.64 4.28
CA SER A 42 -15.25 18.07 3.56
C SER A 42 -15.28 16.55 3.69
N GLU A 43 -16.14 16.04 4.58
CA GLU A 43 -16.44 14.60 4.70
C GLU A 43 -17.07 14.03 3.41
N HIS A 44 -17.60 14.90 2.55
CA HIS A 44 -18.33 14.52 1.34
C HIS A 44 -17.40 14.30 0.12
N HIS A 45 -16.13 14.68 0.25
CA HIS A 45 -15.10 14.52 -0.80
C HIS A 45 -13.79 13.94 -0.23
N ALA A 46 -13.88 13.07 0.77
CA ALA A 46 -12.71 12.42 1.35
C ALA A 46 -12.06 11.47 0.33
N VAL A 47 -10.86 11.81 -0.13
CA VAL A 47 -10.03 10.92 -0.96
C VAL A 47 -9.08 10.17 -0.03
N TYR A 48 -9.35 8.88 0.17
CA TYR A 48 -8.51 8.00 0.97
C TYR A 48 -7.28 7.58 0.16
N HIS A 49 -6.10 7.96 0.61
CA HIS A 49 -4.85 7.47 0.06
C HIS A 49 -4.25 6.46 1.03
N MET A 50 -3.95 5.26 0.55
CA MET A 50 -3.28 4.23 1.33
C MET A 50 -2.01 3.80 0.61
N LEU A 51 -0.91 3.75 1.34
CA LEU A 51 0.39 3.33 0.84
C LEU A 51 0.71 1.94 1.40
N THR A 52 1.12 1.02 0.52
CA THR A 52 1.66 -0.29 0.91
C THR A 52 3.17 -0.29 0.67
N PRO A 53 4.00 -0.50 1.69
CA PRO A 53 5.41 -0.73 1.49
C PRO A 53 5.64 -1.97 0.64
N LEU A 54 6.61 -1.89 -0.28
CA LEU A 54 7.05 -3.02 -1.07
C LEU A 54 8.35 -3.56 -0.49
N LYS A 55 8.47 -4.88 -0.42
CA LYS A 55 9.72 -5.60 -0.18
C LYS A 55 10.18 -6.28 -1.46
N PRO A 56 11.49 -6.41 -1.69
CA PRO A 56 11.99 -7.11 -2.86
C PRO A 56 11.53 -8.59 -2.85
N PRO A 57 11.44 -9.23 -4.02
CA PRO A 57 11.24 -10.66 -4.10
C PRO A 57 12.31 -11.42 -3.30
N ARG A 58 12.02 -12.65 -2.88
CA ARG A 58 12.98 -13.46 -2.12
C ARG A 58 14.29 -13.60 -2.92
N GLY A 59 15.43 -13.38 -2.25
CA GLY A 59 16.75 -13.42 -2.87
C GLY A 59 17.14 -12.17 -3.66
N HIS A 60 16.34 -11.09 -3.63
CA HIS A 60 16.60 -9.84 -4.34
C HIS A 60 16.73 -8.68 -3.36
N THR A 61 17.32 -7.58 -3.83
CA THR A 61 17.40 -6.30 -3.12
C THR A 61 16.98 -5.19 -4.08
N PHE A 62 16.33 -4.15 -3.56
CA PHE A 62 16.06 -2.96 -4.35
C PHE A 62 17.33 -2.10 -4.46
N HIS A 63 17.66 -1.70 -5.68
CA HIS A 63 18.74 -0.76 -5.94
C HIS A 63 18.13 0.58 -6.35
N LEU A 64 18.58 1.65 -5.72
CA LEU A 64 18.22 3.00 -6.12
C LEU A 64 19.02 3.35 -7.38
N GLU A 65 18.32 3.59 -8.49
CA GLU A 65 18.92 4.16 -9.69
C GLU A 65 18.85 5.68 -9.60
N LEU A 66 20.02 6.32 -9.57
CA LEU A 66 20.14 7.77 -9.72
C LEU A 66 20.05 8.07 -11.22
N GLY A 67 19.02 8.79 -11.64
CA GLY A 67 18.84 9.16 -13.05
C GLY A 67 20.07 9.89 -13.61
N THR A 68 20.29 9.74 -14.93
CA THR A 68 21.29 10.51 -15.69
C THR A 68 20.77 11.89 -16.05
#